data_AF-A0A661NC23-F1
#
_entry.id   AF-A0A661NC23-F1
#
_cell.length_a   1.000
_cell.length_b   1.000
_cell.length_c   1.000
_cell.angle_alpha   90.00
_cell.angle_beta   90.00
_cell.angle_gamma   90.00
#
_symmetry.space_group_name_H-M   'P 1'
#
loop_
_entity.id
_entity.type
_entity.pdbx_description
1 polymer ?
#
loop_
_entity_poly.entity_id
_entity_poly.type
_entity_poly.pdbx_seq_one_letter_code
_entity_poly.pdbx_strand_id
1 'polypeptide(L)'
;MVGDEDAEPAFRRAQQGDFVGVDAHLASQGSAEGPWRLALRALYAMTFPGRLDAMPTPADIARHQGHAGAVEAQRQRDLLSVLRLNPPHGSAGDAEDPGDAGGGWAEATLARAFRGWLAAEYTIAEHLAAAAADAAKAAGNAAVRVDAETVMALSAAAADVATSRARRASRMARAEALLQQEYLANLILARVRRHNGRAHLSVRILGSLTEVVPEVWQPWVGLELALAGGASLPRGQAPLSGLVDAARAGDRAGFT
;
A
#
# COMPACT_ATOMS: atom_id res chain seq x y z
N MET A 1 -20.12 23.34 15.35
CA MET A 1 -19.21 23.34 14.19
C MET A 1 -17.90 22.78 14.68
N VAL A 2 -17.40 21.71 14.06
CA VAL A 2 -16.10 21.14 14.38
C VAL A 2 -15.07 21.91 13.54
N GLY A 3 -14.15 22.59 14.20
CA GLY A 3 -13.13 23.40 13.52
C GLY A 3 -11.96 22.56 13.01
N ASP A 4 -11.09 23.14 12.17
CA ASP A 4 -9.82 22.49 11.79
C ASP A 4 -8.90 22.27 13.01
N GLU A 5 -9.06 23.08 14.05
CA GLU A 5 -8.39 22.92 15.36
C GLU A 5 -8.71 21.57 16.03
N ASP A 6 -9.91 21.02 15.81
CA ASP A 6 -10.30 19.72 16.35
C ASP A 6 -9.83 18.55 15.47
N ALA A 7 -9.43 18.82 14.23
CA ALA A 7 -9.00 17.79 13.27
C ALA A 7 -7.57 17.30 13.53
N GLU A 8 -6.67 18.14 14.05
CA GLU A 8 -5.30 17.73 14.40
C GLU A 8 -5.26 16.70 15.55
N PRO A 9 -5.95 16.90 16.69
CA PRO A 9 -6.02 15.88 17.73
C PRO A 9 -6.67 14.58 17.24
N ALA A 10 -7.72 14.68 16.41
CA ALA A 10 -8.35 13.51 15.80
C ALA A 10 -7.39 12.75 14.87
N PHE A 11 -6.62 13.48 14.06
CA PHE A 11 -5.57 12.91 13.21
C PHE A 11 -4.51 12.16 14.03
N ARG A 12 -4.00 12.76 15.12
CA ARG A 12 -2.99 12.11 15.98
C ARG A 12 -3.53 10.85 16.66
N ARG A 13 -4.80 10.84 17.08
CA ARG A 13 -5.46 9.63 17.62
C ARG A 13 -5.62 8.56 16.54
N ALA A 14 -6.04 8.95 15.33
CA ALA A 14 -6.16 8.03 14.21
C ALA A 14 -4.81 7.42 13.80
N GLN A 15 -3.70 8.17 13.89
CA GLN A 15 -2.35 7.61 13.68
C GLN A 15 -1.99 6.50 14.68
N GLN A 16 -2.61 6.51 15.86
CA GLN A 16 -2.45 5.49 16.89
C GLN A 16 -3.48 4.35 16.76
N GLY A 17 -4.35 4.39 15.74
CA GLY A 17 -5.39 3.40 15.50
C GLY A 17 -6.75 3.72 16.11
N ASP A 18 -6.91 4.85 16.82
CA ASP A 18 -8.20 5.30 17.35
C ASP A 18 -8.95 6.13 16.29
N PHE A 19 -9.90 5.49 15.61
CA PHE A 19 -10.77 6.12 14.61
C PHE A 19 -12.14 6.56 15.16
N VAL A 20 -12.33 6.54 16.49
CA VAL A 20 -13.62 6.91 17.08
C VAL A 20 -13.95 8.38 16.80
N GLY A 21 -15.08 8.60 16.13
CA GLY A 21 -15.58 9.93 15.80
C GLY A 21 -15.00 10.54 14.52
N VAL A 22 -14.08 9.85 13.81
CA VAL A 22 -13.50 10.36 12.55
C VAL A 22 -14.58 10.62 11.49
N ASP A 23 -15.58 9.74 11.37
CA ASP A 23 -16.72 9.97 10.47
C ASP A 23 -17.48 11.27 10.79
N ALA A 24 -17.63 11.62 12.08
CA ALA A 24 -18.29 12.87 12.48
C ALA A 24 -17.44 14.10 12.12
N HIS A 25 -16.11 14.02 12.30
CA HIS A 25 -15.19 15.05 11.83
C HIS A 25 -15.28 15.24 10.31
N LEU A 26 -15.28 14.13 9.55
CA LEU A 26 -15.34 14.16 8.08
C LEU A 26 -16.71 14.55 7.52
N ALA A 27 -17.81 14.27 8.23
CA ALA A 27 -19.17 14.65 7.83
C ALA A 27 -19.52 16.12 8.13
N SER A 28 -18.82 16.77 9.06
CA SER A 28 -19.16 18.14 9.50
C SER A 28 -19.01 19.16 8.37
N GLN A 29 -20.09 19.69 7.78
CA GLN A 29 -19.94 20.66 6.69
C GLN A 29 -19.46 22.03 7.23
N GLY A 30 -18.31 22.49 6.74
CA GLY A 30 -17.74 23.82 7.03
C GLY A 30 -17.15 24.44 5.77
N SER A 31 -17.17 25.76 5.66
CA SER A 31 -16.63 26.47 4.49
C SER A 31 -15.10 26.36 4.47
N ALA A 32 -14.57 25.75 3.41
CA ALA A 32 -13.17 25.35 3.20
C ALA A 32 -12.69 24.22 4.13
N GLU A 33 -12.31 23.10 3.50
CA GLU A 33 -11.66 21.99 4.19
C GLU A 33 -10.27 22.44 4.67
N GLY A 34 -10.02 22.38 5.98
CA GLY A 34 -8.72 22.75 6.53
C GLY A 34 -7.65 21.67 6.31
N PRO A 35 -6.36 22.03 6.42
CA PRO A 35 -5.23 21.14 6.14
C PRO A 35 -5.16 19.90 7.04
N TRP A 36 -5.57 20.00 8.31
CA TRP A 36 -5.55 18.83 9.21
C TRP A 36 -6.70 17.87 8.92
N ARG A 37 -7.83 18.42 8.47
CA ARG A 37 -8.93 17.61 7.96
C ARG A 37 -8.56 16.87 6.67
N LEU A 38 -7.79 17.48 5.78
CA LEU A 38 -7.22 16.79 4.60
C LEU A 38 -6.32 15.62 5.02
N ALA A 39 -5.44 15.82 6.01
CA ALA A 39 -4.59 14.76 6.56
C ALA A 39 -5.41 13.61 7.15
N LEU A 40 -6.43 13.94 7.95
CA LEU A 40 -7.34 12.97 8.55
C LEU A 40 -8.12 12.18 7.50
N ARG A 41 -8.61 12.85 6.45
CA ARG A 41 -9.30 12.20 5.34
C ARG A 41 -8.37 11.27 4.56
N ALA A 42 -7.14 11.70 4.30
CA ALA A 42 -6.14 10.87 3.63
C ALA A 42 -5.82 9.61 4.45
N LEU A 43 -5.56 9.77 5.76
CA LEU A 43 -5.30 8.65 6.68
C LEU A 43 -6.49 7.68 6.76
N TYR A 44 -7.70 8.21 6.91
CA TYR A 44 -8.92 7.40 6.97
C TYR A 44 -9.13 6.58 5.68
N ALA A 45 -8.97 7.20 4.51
CA ALA A 45 -9.05 6.51 3.23
C ALA A 45 -7.95 5.45 3.03
N MET A 46 -6.76 5.64 3.62
CA MET A 46 -5.75 4.58 3.61
C MET A 46 -6.13 3.39 4.50
N THR A 47 -6.68 3.65 5.69
CA THR A 47 -7.00 2.61 6.67
C THR A 47 -8.23 1.81 6.28
N PHE A 48 -9.20 2.43 5.60
CA PHE A 48 -10.44 1.79 5.17
C PHE A 48 -10.49 1.74 3.63
N PRO A 49 -10.06 0.63 2.99
CA PRO A 49 -9.95 0.54 1.53
C PRO A 49 -11.25 0.82 0.76
N GLY A 50 -12.41 0.64 1.39
CA GLY A 50 -13.72 1.01 0.84
C GLY A 50 -14.00 2.51 0.81
N ARG A 51 -13.06 3.35 1.27
CA ARG A 51 -13.17 4.81 1.37
C ARG A 51 -12.09 5.55 0.56
N LEU A 52 -11.46 4.87 -0.40
CA LEU A 52 -10.43 5.48 -1.26
C LEU A 52 -10.96 6.63 -2.12
N ASP A 53 -12.27 6.66 -2.38
CA ASP A 53 -12.97 7.80 -2.98
C ASP A 53 -12.85 9.08 -2.15
N ALA A 54 -12.66 8.98 -0.83
CA ALA A 54 -12.42 10.11 0.05
C ALA A 54 -10.97 10.64 -0.02
N MET A 55 -10.05 10.01 -0.75
CA MET A 55 -8.66 10.45 -0.82
C MET A 55 -8.53 11.88 -1.39
N PRO A 56 -7.91 12.83 -0.66
CA PRO A 56 -7.72 14.20 -1.15
C PRO A 56 -7.05 14.26 -2.52
N THR A 57 -7.52 15.17 -3.37
CA THR A 57 -6.89 15.43 -4.67
C THR A 57 -5.58 16.20 -4.52
N PRO A 58 -4.66 16.14 -5.49
CA PRO A 58 -3.47 16.99 -5.48
C PRO A 58 -3.82 18.49 -5.43
N ALA A 59 -4.93 18.87 -6.06
CA ALA A 59 -5.42 20.24 -6.04
C ALA A 59 -5.88 20.65 -4.63
N ASP A 60 -6.54 19.76 -3.88
CA ASP A 60 -6.93 20.04 -2.49
C ASP A 60 -5.69 20.26 -1.60
N ILE A 61 -4.67 19.41 -1.74
CA ILE A 61 -3.43 19.51 -0.98
C ILE A 61 -2.67 20.79 -1.34
N ALA A 62 -2.58 21.13 -2.62
CA ALA A 62 -1.86 22.30 -3.11
C ALA A 62 -2.42 23.63 -2.57
N ARG A 63 -3.73 23.72 -2.29
CA ARG A 63 -4.35 24.91 -1.67
C ARG A 63 -3.80 25.24 -0.28
N HIS A 64 -3.17 24.28 0.39
CA HIS A 64 -2.62 24.43 1.74
C HIS A 64 -1.11 24.21 1.78
N GLN A 65 -0.40 24.49 0.68
CA GLN A 65 1.04 24.32 0.58
C GLN A 65 1.78 25.04 1.73
N GLY A 66 2.72 24.34 2.36
CA GLY A 66 3.49 24.85 3.50
C GLY A 66 2.88 24.56 4.87
N HIS A 67 1.65 24.04 4.95
CA HIS A 67 1.05 23.62 6.22
C HIS A 67 1.38 22.17 6.57
N ALA A 68 1.60 21.88 7.86
CA ALA A 68 1.95 20.53 8.35
C ALA A 68 0.91 19.47 7.96
N GLY A 69 -0.40 19.75 8.16
CA GLY A 69 -1.47 18.86 7.72
C GLY A 69 -1.46 18.57 6.20
N ALA A 70 -1.10 19.53 5.35
CA ALA A 70 -1.00 19.30 3.91
C ALA A 70 0.19 18.41 3.54
N VAL A 71 1.33 18.59 4.22
CA VAL A 71 2.51 17.72 4.07
C VAL A 71 2.16 16.28 4.46
N GLU A 72 1.40 16.12 5.55
CA GLU A 72 0.98 14.81 6.01
C GLU A 72 -0.04 14.17 5.06
N ALA A 73 -1.03 14.92 4.57
CA ALA A 73 -1.94 14.45 3.53
C ALA A 73 -1.20 14.00 2.26
N GLN A 74 -0.17 14.74 1.84
CA GLN A 74 0.68 14.37 0.71
C GLN A 74 1.43 13.08 1.00
N ARG A 75 2.02 12.92 2.19
CA ARG A 75 2.71 11.69 2.61
C ARG A 75 1.79 10.47 2.52
N GLN A 76 0.55 10.56 3.02
CA GLN A 76 -0.43 9.48 2.94
C GLN A 76 -0.84 9.17 1.49
N ARG A 77 -0.99 10.21 0.66
CA ARG A 77 -1.26 10.03 -0.77
C ARG A 77 -0.10 9.35 -1.50
N ASP A 78 1.14 9.72 -1.16
CA ASP A 78 2.35 9.14 -1.72
C ASP A 78 2.52 7.66 -1.31
N LEU A 79 2.15 7.31 -0.07
CA LEU A 79 2.06 5.91 0.37
C LEU A 79 1.11 5.08 -0.51
N LEU A 80 -0.06 5.61 -0.85
CA LEU A 80 -0.99 4.91 -1.75
C LEU A 80 -0.56 4.90 -3.21
N SER A 81 0.14 5.93 -3.68
CA SER A 81 0.67 5.99 -5.05
C SER A 81 1.77 4.94 -5.24
N VAL A 82 2.59 4.73 -4.22
CA VAL A 82 3.57 3.64 -4.13
C VAL A 82 2.89 2.27 -4.26
N LEU A 83 1.72 2.09 -3.66
CA LEU A 83 0.93 0.85 -3.76
C LEU A 83 0.01 0.80 -4.98
N ARG A 84 -0.02 1.84 -5.81
CA ARG A 84 -0.98 2.03 -6.93
C ARG A 84 -2.44 1.81 -6.55
N LEU A 85 -2.77 2.00 -5.27
CA LEU A 85 -4.14 1.88 -4.75
C LEU A 85 -4.98 3.12 -5.05
N ASN A 86 -4.33 4.21 -5.44
CA ASN A 86 -4.96 5.45 -5.87
C ASN A 86 -4.95 5.51 -7.41
N PRO A 87 -6.04 5.16 -8.11
CA PRO A 87 -6.12 5.41 -9.54
C PRO A 87 -6.00 6.93 -9.79
N PRO A 88 -5.45 7.37 -10.94
CA PRO A 88 -5.52 8.77 -11.32
C PRO A 88 -6.99 9.22 -11.31
N HIS A 89 -7.28 10.31 -10.61
CA HIS A 89 -8.60 10.92 -10.55
C HIS A 89 -9.12 11.16 -11.98
N GLY A 90 -10.21 10.49 -12.36
CA GLY A 90 -10.79 10.55 -13.70
C GLY A 90 -11.01 9.20 -14.40
N SER A 91 -10.43 8.10 -13.90
CA SER A 91 -10.57 6.77 -14.56
C SER A 91 -11.61 5.84 -13.92
N ALA A 92 -12.33 6.29 -12.88
CA ALA A 92 -13.25 5.44 -12.12
C ALA A 92 -14.67 5.35 -12.72
N GLY A 93 -14.99 6.16 -13.73
CA GLY A 93 -16.34 6.29 -14.28
C GLY A 93 -16.78 5.18 -15.24
N ASP A 94 -16.06 4.96 -16.34
CA ASP A 94 -16.71 4.37 -17.54
C ASP A 94 -15.91 3.29 -18.28
N ALA A 95 -14.90 2.67 -17.66
CA ALA A 95 -14.08 1.65 -18.33
C ALA A 95 -14.70 0.24 -18.19
N GLU A 96 -15.97 0.08 -18.58
CA GLU A 96 -16.63 -1.23 -18.67
C GLU A 96 -16.30 -1.97 -19.99
N ASP A 97 -15.68 -1.30 -20.97
CA ASP A 97 -15.35 -1.89 -22.27
C ASP A 97 -13.84 -2.15 -22.44
N PRO A 98 -13.40 -3.42 -22.57
CA PRO A 98 -12.03 -3.76 -22.96
C PRO A 98 -11.67 -3.36 -24.41
N GLY A 99 -12.64 -2.91 -25.21
CA GLY A 99 -12.47 -2.49 -26.60
C GLY A 99 -11.76 -1.14 -26.79
N ASP A 100 -11.78 -0.26 -25.78
CA ASP A 100 -11.09 1.04 -25.78
C ASP A 100 -9.98 1.06 -24.72
N ALA A 101 -9.16 0.01 -24.72
CA ALA A 101 -8.10 -0.25 -23.74
C ALA A 101 -6.90 0.71 -23.91
N GLY A 102 -7.11 2.00 -23.64
CA GLY A 102 -6.03 2.88 -23.24
C GLY A 102 -5.36 2.36 -21.96
N GLY A 103 -4.15 2.88 -21.63
CA GLY A 103 -3.41 2.48 -20.43
C GLY A 103 -4.29 2.42 -19.16
N GLY A 104 -5.22 3.37 -19.03
CA GLY A 104 -6.11 3.56 -17.88
C GLY A 104 -6.89 2.31 -17.44
N TRP A 105 -7.31 1.44 -18.38
CA TRP A 105 -8.05 0.22 -18.02
C TRP A 105 -7.16 -0.78 -17.27
N ALA A 106 -5.91 -0.93 -17.70
CA ALA A 106 -4.97 -1.85 -17.08
C ALA A 106 -4.60 -1.37 -15.66
N GLU A 107 -4.40 -0.07 -15.46
CA GLU A 107 -4.18 0.50 -14.12
C GLU A 107 -5.40 0.33 -13.21
N ALA A 108 -6.61 0.64 -13.70
CA ALA A 108 -7.83 0.50 -12.92
C ALA A 108 -8.09 -0.97 -12.51
N THR A 109 -7.85 -1.90 -13.43
CA THR A 109 -8.00 -3.34 -13.19
C THR A 109 -6.96 -3.84 -12.18
N LEU A 110 -5.70 -3.40 -12.29
CA LEU A 110 -4.65 -3.70 -11.31
C LEU A 110 -5.00 -3.16 -9.91
N ALA A 111 -5.53 -1.93 -9.81
CA ALA A 111 -5.95 -1.36 -8.54
C ALA A 111 -7.09 -2.19 -7.90
N ARG A 112 -8.05 -2.67 -8.71
CA ARG A 112 -9.09 -3.61 -8.25
C ARG A 112 -8.49 -4.93 -7.77
N ALA A 113 -7.48 -5.45 -8.47
CA ALA A 113 -6.79 -6.68 -8.07
C ALA A 113 -6.13 -6.54 -6.69
N PHE A 114 -5.40 -5.43 -6.45
CA PHE A 114 -4.82 -5.15 -5.13
C PHE A 114 -5.88 -5.01 -4.04
N ARG A 115 -7.00 -4.32 -4.31
CA ARG A 115 -8.12 -4.22 -3.36
C ARG A 115 -8.74 -5.59 -3.04
N GLY A 116 -8.95 -6.42 -4.06
CA GLY A 116 -9.41 -7.80 -3.86
C GLY A 116 -8.44 -8.59 -2.99
N TRP A 117 -7.13 -8.45 -3.20
CA TRP A 117 -6.12 -9.10 -2.35
C TRP A 117 -6.19 -8.62 -0.90
N LEU A 118 -6.32 -7.31 -0.67
CA LEU A 118 -6.49 -6.73 0.68
C LEU A 118 -7.79 -7.21 1.36
N ALA A 119 -8.85 -7.44 0.58
CA ALA A 119 -10.11 -8.00 1.05
C ALA A 119 -10.10 -9.54 1.20
N ALA A 120 -8.93 -10.18 1.04
CA ALA A 120 -8.75 -11.63 1.05
C ALA A 120 -9.50 -12.40 -0.06
N GLU A 121 -9.92 -11.72 -1.14
CA GLU A 121 -10.52 -12.31 -2.34
C GLU A 121 -9.44 -12.79 -3.33
N TYR A 122 -8.55 -13.68 -2.87
CA TYR A 122 -7.30 -14.00 -3.59
C TYR A 122 -7.51 -14.51 -5.02
N THR A 123 -8.51 -15.36 -5.25
CA THR A 123 -8.83 -15.88 -6.58
C THR A 123 -9.28 -14.77 -7.53
N ILE A 124 -10.15 -13.86 -7.06
CA ILE A 124 -10.62 -12.71 -7.84
C ILE A 124 -9.44 -11.79 -8.14
N ALA A 125 -8.61 -11.51 -7.13
CA ALA A 125 -7.41 -10.70 -7.27
C ALA A 125 -6.42 -11.29 -8.30
N GLU A 126 -6.19 -12.61 -8.29
CA GLU A 126 -5.32 -13.26 -9.29
C GLU A 126 -5.88 -13.11 -10.71
N HIS A 127 -7.17 -13.36 -10.91
CA HIS A 127 -7.82 -13.21 -12.22
C HIS A 127 -7.75 -11.77 -12.75
N LEU A 128 -8.05 -10.79 -11.91
CA LEU A 128 -7.96 -9.38 -12.28
C LEU A 128 -6.52 -8.97 -12.60
N ALA A 129 -5.55 -9.43 -11.81
CA ALA A 129 -4.14 -9.16 -12.08
C ALA A 129 -3.68 -9.80 -13.40
N ALA A 130 -4.12 -11.02 -13.72
CA ALA A 130 -3.82 -11.65 -15.02
C ALA A 130 -4.39 -10.82 -16.18
N ALA A 131 -5.64 -10.38 -16.08
CA ALA A 131 -6.27 -9.53 -17.09
C ALA A 131 -5.54 -8.17 -17.26
N ALA A 132 -5.14 -7.54 -16.14
CA ALA A 132 -4.34 -6.31 -16.17
C ALA A 132 -2.97 -6.53 -16.82
N ALA A 133 -2.32 -7.68 -16.58
CA ALA A 133 -1.04 -8.02 -17.19
C ALA A 133 -1.13 -8.18 -18.71
N ASP A 134 -2.20 -8.79 -19.21
CA ASP A 134 -2.43 -8.97 -20.65
C ASP A 134 -2.69 -7.64 -21.35
N ALA A 135 -3.55 -6.78 -20.78
CA ALA A 135 -3.78 -5.44 -21.31
C ALA A 135 -2.52 -4.56 -21.24
N ALA A 136 -1.78 -4.60 -20.14
CA ALA A 136 -0.52 -3.86 -19.99
C ALA A 136 0.52 -4.31 -21.02
N LYS A 137 0.58 -5.61 -21.32
CA LYS A 137 1.44 -6.14 -22.38
C LYS A 137 1.04 -5.60 -23.75
N ALA A 138 -0.25 -5.58 -24.08
CA ALA A 138 -0.74 -5.04 -25.35
C ALA A 138 -0.44 -3.53 -25.49
N ALA A 139 -0.56 -2.78 -24.39
CA ALA A 139 -0.29 -1.34 -24.34
C ALA A 139 1.21 -0.97 -24.18
N GLY A 140 2.11 -1.94 -24.05
CA GLY A 140 3.54 -1.67 -23.80
C GLY A 140 3.84 -1.06 -22.42
N ASN A 141 2.92 -1.19 -21.45
CA ASN A 141 3.09 -0.65 -20.10
C ASN A 141 3.78 -1.66 -19.18
N ALA A 142 5.12 -1.66 -19.21
CA ALA A 142 5.93 -2.57 -18.41
C ALA A 142 5.65 -2.47 -16.91
N ALA A 143 5.39 -1.26 -16.40
CA ALA A 143 5.25 -1.04 -14.97
C ALA A 143 3.97 -1.67 -14.40
N VAL A 144 2.82 -1.51 -15.08
CA VAL A 144 1.57 -2.21 -14.70
C VAL A 144 1.74 -3.73 -14.79
N ARG A 145 2.44 -4.21 -15.82
CA ARG A 145 2.67 -5.65 -16.00
C ARG A 145 3.50 -6.25 -14.86
N VAL A 146 4.53 -5.56 -14.38
CA VAL A 146 5.34 -6.01 -13.24
C VAL A 146 4.51 -6.05 -11.95
N ASP A 147 3.71 -5.03 -11.70
CA ASP A 147 2.88 -4.97 -10.51
C ASP A 147 1.77 -6.04 -10.55
N ALA A 148 1.21 -6.32 -11.72
CA ALA A 148 0.28 -7.42 -11.92
C ALA A 148 0.90 -8.80 -11.61
N GLU A 149 2.12 -9.07 -12.09
CA GLU A 149 2.84 -10.31 -11.72
C GLU A 149 3.13 -10.41 -10.22
N THR A 150 3.32 -9.26 -9.57
CA THR A 150 3.50 -9.17 -8.13
C THR A 150 2.21 -9.52 -7.37
N VAL A 151 1.05 -9.01 -7.80
CA VAL A 151 -0.26 -9.37 -7.22
C VAL A 151 -0.56 -10.85 -7.43
N MET A 152 -0.30 -11.39 -8.63
CA MET A 152 -0.49 -12.83 -8.87
C MET A 152 0.41 -13.69 -7.96
N ALA A 153 1.66 -13.27 -7.70
CA ALA A 153 2.53 -13.95 -6.75
C ALA A 153 2.01 -13.88 -5.30
N LEU A 154 1.45 -12.73 -4.91
CA LEU A 154 0.83 -12.50 -3.61
C LEU A 154 -0.41 -13.37 -3.39
N SER A 155 -1.33 -13.41 -4.36
CA SER A 155 -2.55 -14.22 -4.30
C SER A 155 -2.25 -15.72 -4.25
N ALA A 156 -1.16 -16.15 -4.87
CA ALA A 156 -0.73 -17.55 -4.89
C ALA A 156 0.31 -17.89 -3.80
N ALA A 157 0.51 -17.07 -2.76
CA ALA A 157 1.70 -17.15 -1.89
C ALA A 157 1.98 -18.53 -1.25
N ALA A 158 0.95 -19.35 -1.03
CA ALA A 158 1.05 -20.71 -0.48
C ALA A 158 1.32 -21.79 -1.54
N ALA A 159 1.28 -21.45 -2.83
CA ALA A 159 1.53 -22.36 -3.94
C ALA A 159 2.97 -22.24 -4.46
N ASP A 160 3.51 -23.34 -4.99
CA ASP A 160 4.87 -23.40 -5.53
C ASP A 160 5.12 -22.36 -6.64
N VAL A 161 4.07 -22.03 -7.41
CA VAL A 161 4.14 -21.09 -8.53
C VAL A 161 4.48 -19.66 -8.08
N ALA A 162 4.14 -19.25 -6.86
CA ALA A 162 4.34 -17.88 -6.39
C ALA A 162 5.82 -17.46 -6.40
N THR A 163 6.74 -18.35 -6.04
CA THR A 163 8.17 -18.02 -6.07
C THR A 163 8.64 -17.74 -7.49
N SER A 164 8.10 -18.46 -8.48
CA SER A 164 8.45 -18.27 -9.88
C SER A 164 7.94 -16.93 -10.43
N ARG A 165 6.70 -16.56 -10.08
CA ARG A 165 6.08 -15.26 -10.42
C ARG A 165 6.82 -14.10 -9.78
N ALA A 166 7.09 -14.14 -8.46
CA ALA A 166 7.81 -13.08 -7.77
C ALA A 166 9.24 -12.89 -8.32
N ARG A 167 9.95 -13.98 -8.65
CA ARG A 167 11.26 -13.90 -9.32
C ARG A 167 11.15 -13.27 -10.72
N ARG A 168 10.09 -13.58 -11.46
CA ARG A 168 9.85 -13.01 -12.79
C ARG A 168 9.60 -11.50 -12.68
N ALA A 169 8.72 -11.07 -11.77
CA ALA A 169 8.44 -9.66 -11.51
C ALA A 169 9.73 -8.87 -11.19
N SER A 170 10.57 -9.39 -10.28
CA SER A 170 11.85 -8.77 -9.92
C SER A 170 12.80 -8.63 -11.13
N ARG A 171 12.92 -9.67 -11.97
CA ARG A 171 13.74 -9.59 -13.20
C ARG A 171 13.18 -8.61 -14.22
N MET A 172 11.87 -8.58 -14.40
CA MET A 172 11.21 -7.64 -15.31
C MET A 172 11.42 -6.20 -14.85
N ALA A 173 11.21 -5.92 -13.55
CA ALA A 173 11.46 -4.60 -12.97
C ALA A 173 12.89 -4.11 -13.26
N ARG A 174 13.88 -4.97 -13.03
CA ARG A 174 15.29 -4.65 -13.28
C ARG A 174 15.60 -4.44 -14.75
N ALA A 175 15.07 -5.30 -15.63
CA ALA A 175 15.28 -5.19 -17.07
C ALA A 175 14.75 -3.87 -17.63
N GLU A 176 13.65 -3.38 -17.07
CA GLU A 176 12.97 -2.13 -17.46
C GLU A 176 13.44 -0.91 -16.64
N ALA A 177 14.46 -1.07 -15.78
CA ALA A 177 14.97 -0.04 -14.87
C ALA A 177 13.89 0.63 -13.99
N LEU A 178 12.87 -0.13 -13.59
CA LEU A 178 11.72 0.35 -12.81
C LEU A 178 12.01 0.20 -11.31
N LEU A 179 12.66 1.20 -10.72
CA LEU A 179 13.17 1.12 -9.35
C LEU A 179 12.08 0.85 -8.29
N GLN A 180 10.93 1.53 -8.37
CA GLN A 180 9.83 1.33 -7.41
C GLN A 180 9.25 -0.09 -7.50
N GLN A 181 9.05 -0.57 -8.72
CA GLN A 181 8.59 -1.94 -9.00
C GLN A 181 9.62 -2.98 -8.54
N GLU A 182 10.92 -2.68 -8.63
CA GLU A 182 11.97 -3.58 -8.15
C GLU A 182 11.93 -3.71 -6.62
N TYR A 183 11.70 -2.61 -5.89
CA TYR A 183 11.51 -2.66 -4.44
C TYR A 183 10.31 -3.52 -4.06
N LEU A 184 9.15 -3.25 -4.67
CA LEU A 184 7.92 -4.01 -4.41
C LEU A 184 8.10 -5.50 -4.74
N ALA A 185 8.63 -5.83 -5.91
CA ALA A 185 8.81 -7.21 -6.34
C ALA A 185 9.78 -7.97 -5.43
N ASN A 186 10.85 -7.33 -4.94
CA ASN A 186 11.77 -7.96 -4.00
C ASN A 186 11.14 -8.14 -2.60
N LEU A 187 10.35 -7.17 -2.12
CA LEU A 187 9.58 -7.30 -0.89
C LEU A 187 8.62 -8.49 -0.97
N ILE A 188 7.86 -8.60 -2.07
CA ILE A 188 6.93 -9.72 -2.29
C ILE A 188 7.66 -11.05 -2.46
N LEU A 189 8.80 -11.08 -3.14
CA LEU A 189 9.63 -12.28 -3.21
C LEU A 189 10.09 -12.73 -1.82
N ALA A 190 10.46 -11.80 -0.94
CA ALA A 190 10.83 -12.12 0.43
C ALA A 190 9.64 -12.68 1.23
N ARG A 191 8.46 -12.07 1.12
CA ARG A 191 7.21 -12.56 1.73
C ARG A 191 6.87 -13.98 1.24
N VAL A 192 6.87 -14.22 -0.07
CA VAL A 192 6.58 -15.55 -0.65
C VAL A 192 7.60 -16.58 -0.17
N ARG A 193 8.89 -16.24 -0.10
CA ARG A 193 9.91 -17.16 0.45
C ARG A 193 9.64 -17.51 1.91
N ARG A 194 9.24 -16.54 2.73
CA ARG A 194 8.87 -16.77 4.13
C ARG A 194 7.69 -17.74 4.23
N HIS A 195 6.61 -17.51 3.48
CA HIS A 195 5.45 -18.40 3.46
C HIS A 195 5.81 -19.84 3.03
N ASN A 196 6.78 -19.99 2.15
CA ASN A 196 7.29 -21.29 1.69
C ASN A 196 8.46 -21.83 2.56
N GLY A 197 8.56 -21.43 3.83
CA GLY A 197 9.54 -21.98 4.79
C GLY A 197 11.00 -21.54 4.59
N ARG A 198 11.28 -20.60 3.68
CA ARG A 198 12.63 -20.10 3.37
C ARG A 198 12.90 -18.75 4.05
N ALA A 199 12.62 -18.65 5.35
CA ALA A 199 12.73 -17.42 6.13
C ALA A 199 14.14 -16.79 6.09
N HIS A 200 15.21 -17.59 6.15
CA HIS A 200 16.59 -17.09 6.04
C HIS A 200 16.86 -16.33 4.73
N LEU A 201 16.27 -16.75 3.61
CA LEU A 201 16.38 -16.04 2.34
C LEU A 201 15.55 -14.76 2.32
N SER A 202 14.42 -14.76 3.02
CA SER A 202 13.58 -13.57 3.21
C SER A 202 14.35 -12.49 3.98
N VAL A 203 14.94 -12.85 5.13
CA VAL A 203 15.81 -11.96 5.93
C VAL A 203 16.94 -11.37 5.10
N ARG A 204 17.64 -12.18 4.28
CA ARG A 204 18.71 -11.68 3.41
C ARG A 204 18.23 -10.63 2.41
N ILE A 205 17.09 -10.87 1.75
CA ILE A 205 16.52 -9.89 0.80
C ILE A 205 16.12 -8.61 1.54
N LEU A 206 15.38 -8.75 2.64
CA LEU A 206 14.83 -7.61 3.38
C LEU A 206 15.94 -6.77 4.03
N GLY A 207 16.98 -7.40 4.57
CA GLY A 207 18.17 -6.69 5.08
C GLY A 207 18.84 -5.85 4.00
N SER A 208 19.04 -6.39 2.79
CA SER A 208 19.56 -5.59 1.69
C SER A 208 18.61 -4.47 1.24
N LEU A 209 17.29 -4.71 1.27
CA LEU A 209 16.30 -3.68 0.94
C LEU A 209 16.33 -2.52 1.94
N THR A 210 16.48 -2.78 3.24
CA THR A 210 16.48 -1.71 4.25
C THR A 210 17.56 -0.64 4.03
N GLU A 211 18.64 -0.98 3.33
CA GLU A 211 19.76 -0.07 3.04
C GLU A 211 19.48 0.88 1.86
N VAL A 212 18.55 0.51 0.96
CA VAL A 212 18.37 1.19 -0.33
C VAL A 212 16.96 1.72 -0.58
N VAL A 213 15.94 1.22 0.14
CA VAL A 213 14.57 1.67 -0.06
C VAL A 213 14.33 3.04 0.56
N PRO A 214 13.54 3.92 -0.10
CA PRO A 214 13.10 5.18 0.48
C PRO A 214 12.34 4.99 1.80
N GLU A 215 12.29 6.02 2.64
CA GLU A 215 11.68 5.99 3.98
C GLU A 215 10.22 5.49 3.97
N VAL A 216 9.47 5.81 2.91
CA VAL A 216 8.07 5.39 2.71
C VAL A 216 7.88 3.86 2.70
N TRP A 217 8.91 3.09 2.32
CA TRP A 217 8.89 1.63 2.28
C TRP A 217 9.36 0.97 3.57
N GLN A 218 10.06 1.71 4.44
CA GLN A 218 10.67 1.18 5.65
C GLN A 218 9.65 0.55 6.61
N PRO A 219 8.43 1.09 6.79
CA PRO A 219 7.37 0.42 7.55
C PRO A 219 7.10 -1.01 7.10
N TRP A 220 6.88 -1.21 5.80
CA TRP A 220 6.54 -2.53 5.28
C TRP A 220 7.74 -3.48 5.28
N VAL A 221 8.93 -3.00 4.87
CA VAL A 221 10.15 -3.82 4.91
C VAL A 221 10.49 -4.24 6.34
N GLY A 222 10.36 -3.34 7.31
CA GLY A 222 10.57 -3.63 8.73
C GLY A 222 9.61 -4.70 9.24
N LEU A 223 8.31 -4.57 8.95
CA LEU A 223 7.30 -5.57 9.32
C LEU A 223 7.63 -6.95 8.75
N GLU A 224 7.93 -7.05 7.44
CA GLU A 224 8.29 -8.34 6.83
C GLU A 224 9.57 -8.91 7.44
N LEU A 225 10.55 -8.06 7.75
CA LEU A 225 11.82 -8.50 8.32
C LEU A 225 11.61 -9.08 9.72
N ALA A 226 10.80 -8.42 10.55
CA ALA A 226 10.43 -8.92 11.87
C ALA A 226 9.66 -10.25 11.79
N LEU A 227 8.69 -10.37 10.87
CA LEU A 227 7.95 -11.61 10.61
C LEU A 227 8.85 -12.73 10.09
N ALA A 228 9.93 -12.40 9.37
CA ALA A 228 10.92 -13.36 8.91
C ALA A 228 11.91 -13.79 10.00
N GLY A 229 11.82 -13.24 11.22
CA GLY A 229 12.73 -13.53 12.33
C GLY A 229 13.99 -12.64 12.35
N GLY A 230 14.04 -11.57 11.57
CA GLY A 230 15.11 -10.58 11.62
C GLY A 230 15.03 -9.72 12.89
N ALA A 231 16.20 -9.22 13.32
CA ALA A 231 16.34 -8.43 14.56
C ALA A 231 16.10 -6.92 14.35
N SER A 232 15.81 -6.46 13.13
CA SER A 232 15.72 -5.03 12.82
C SER A 232 14.28 -4.63 12.52
N LEU A 233 13.69 -3.84 13.41
CA LEU A 233 12.60 -2.93 13.08
C LEU A 233 13.18 -1.51 12.99
N PRO A 234 12.84 -0.72 11.97
CA PRO A 234 13.27 0.68 11.89
C PRO A 234 12.96 1.46 13.17
N ARG A 235 13.84 2.40 13.52
CA ARG A 235 13.62 3.32 14.66
C ARG A 235 12.29 4.06 14.45
N GLY A 236 11.38 3.97 15.43
CA GLY A 236 10.03 4.55 15.35
C GLY A 236 8.89 3.54 15.29
N GLN A 237 9.18 2.24 15.06
CA GLN A 237 8.19 1.15 15.12
C GLN A 237 8.19 0.39 16.45
N ALA A 238 8.45 1.09 17.56
CA ALA A 238 8.45 0.53 18.91
C ALA A 238 7.19 -0.31 19.26
N PRO A 239 5.97 0.02 18.78
CA PRO A 239 4.78 -0.80 19.05
C PRO A 239 4.87 -2.18 18.41
N LEU A 240 5.39 -2.26 17.18
CA LEU A 240 5.50 -3.53 16.45
C LEU A 240 6.59 -4.43 17.02
N SER A 241 7.69 -3.87 17.52
CA SER A 241 8.72 -4.67 18.20
C SER A 241 8.17 -5.29 19.48
N GLY A 242 7.43 -4.52 20.28
CA GLY A 242 6.79 -5.02 21.49
C GLY A 242 5.80 -6.15 21.20
N LEU A 243 4.97 -6.01 20.16
CA LEU A 243 4.01 -7.04 19.75
C LEU A 243 4.70 -8.31 19.24
N VAL A 244 5.78 -8.18 18.47
CA VAL A 244 6.55 -9.34 17.97
C VAL A 244 7.26 -10.06 19.11
N ASP A 245 7.82 -9.32 20.07
CA ASP A 245 8.47 -9.90 21.24
C ASP A 245 7.46 -10.56 22.18
N ALA A 246 6.29 -9.94 22.39
CA ALA A 246 5.17 -10.55 23.11
C ALA A 246 4.69 -11.85 22.41
N ALA A 247 4.58 -11.85 21.07
CA ALA A 247 4.25 -13.05 20.30
C ALA A 247 5.26 -14.19 20.54
N ARG A 248 6.56 -13.86 20.51
CA ARG A 248 7.65 -14.84 20.73
C ARG A 248 7.68 -15.34 22.17
N ALA A 249 7.35 -14.48 23.14
CA ALA A 249 7.26 -14.83 24.55
C ALA A 249 5.97 -15.61 24.89
N GLY A 250 5.01 -15.70 23.96
CA GLY A 250 3.68 -16.25 24.23
C GLY A 250 2.83 -15.37 25.15
N ASP A 251 3.20 -14.10 25.30
CA ASP A 251 2.51 -13.14 26.15
C ASP A 251 1.26 -12.60 25.46
N ARG A 252 0.12 -13.21 25.76
CA ARG A 252 -1.18 -12.79 25.21
C ARG A 252 -1.65 -11.43 25.76
N ALA A 253 -1.17 -11.01 26.93
CA ALA A 253 -1.54 -9.71 27.51
C ALA A 253 -0.86 -8.55 26.78
N GLY A 254 0.25 -8.81 26.08
CA GLY A 254 0.92 -7.81 25.23
C GLY A 254 0.13 -7.38 23.99
N PHE A 255 -1.04 -7.96 23.71
CA PHE A 255 -1.89 -7.67 22.55
C PHE A 255 -3.20 -6.93 22.87
N THR A 256 -3.46 -6.66 24.16
CA THR A 256 -4.66 -5.96 24.64
C THR A 256 -4.35 -4.51 24.97
#